data_AF-C1BNN6-F1
#
_entry.id   AF-C1BNN6-F1
#
_cell.length_a   1.000
_cell.length_b   1.000
_cell.length_c   1.000
_cell.angle_alpha   90.00
_cell.angle_beta   90.00
_cell.angle_gamma   90.00
#
_symmetry.space_group_name_H-M   'P 1'
#
loop_
_entity.id
_entity.type
_entity.pdbx_description
1 polymer ?
#
loop_
_entity_poly.entity_id
_entity_poly.type
_entity_poly.pdbx_seq_one_letter_code
_entity_poly.pdbx_strand_id
1 'polypeptide(L)'
;MSSSSAAPAINKPHWMLCLGLECMRRGEGYNETISSTTTIMDSLLSPIPEKEREERSKHWTGPMTAMVDMVHGEKDFYMPKRFLEIQDEVRGLEIREDDLFIVSYPKAGTTWSQEMVWQLREGMNLEGGRVAIPKRVPFIEVECLVQRGPGAPDKSVEGFKTLPSPRIGKTHLRSPYLPKDLLSTKGKVIYVTRNPKDVCVSFYHHEKLLNNHQYTGSFEKFAELFLEGKVAYGSYWEHLKYGLEIRQLKNVLFITYEDMKKDIKTEMRRVLEFMEWPELSQKKLDALADHLSFSSCKVNPALNFNPDGDELDEKNPKEFIRKGVVGDWKNMFSTELSEAFDAKMKSYPELMDFTMQYDA
;
A
#
# COMPACT_ATOMS: atom_id res chain seq x y z
N MET A 1 5.94 -60.30 19.64
CA MET A 1 5.24 -59.36 20.54
C MET A 1 5.92 -58.00 20.39
N SER A 2 5.13 -57.03 19.92
CA SER A 2 5.34 -55.57 19.80
C SER A 2 6.75 -55.00 19.58
N SER A 3 7.02 -54.59 18.33
CA SER A 3 7.95 -53.49 18.00
C SER A 3 7.14 -52.22 17.70
N SER A 4 7.39 -51.15 18.44
CA SER A 4 6.76 -49.83 18.26
C SER A 4 7.36 -49.09 17.06
N SER A 5 6.53 -48.68 16.10
CA SER A 5 6.89 -47.70 15.08
C SER A 5 6.23 -46.36 15.41
N ALA A 6 7.04 -45.34 15.69
CA ALA A 6 6.61 -43.96 15.79
C ALA A 6 6.23 -43.43 14.39
N ALA A 7 5.08 -42.75 14.29
CA ALA A 7 4.65 -42.04 13.09
C ALA A 7 5.28 -40.63 13.04
N PRO A 8 5.71 -40.13 11.87
CA PRO A 8 6.31 -38.80 11.75
C PRO A 8 5.24 -37.69 11.77
N ALA A 9 5.65 -36.53 12.32
CA ALA A 9 4.85 -35.32 12.43
C ALA A 9 4.44 -34.77 11.06
N ILE A 10 3.15 -34.46 10.92
CA ILE A 10 2.54 -33.86 9.74
C ILE A 10 2.81 -32.35 9.76
N ASN A 11 3.73 -31.89 8.92
CA ASN A 11 3.81 -30.49 8.49
C ASN A 11 2.54 -30.16 7.67
N LYS A 12 1.74 -29.20 8.14
CA LYS A 12 0.58 -28.67 7.39
C LYS A 12 1.04 -27.66 6.33
N PRO A 13 0.40 -27.59 5.14
CA PRO A 13 1.15 -27.24 3.93
C PRO A 13 0.72 -25.92 3.26
N HIS A 14 1.72 -25.35 2.61
CA HIS A 14 1.89 -24.15 1.77
C HIS A 14 0.98 -24.02 0.51
N TRP A 15 -0.19 -24.65 0.42
CA TRP A 15 -0.82 -24.93 -0.89
C TRP A 15 -2.01 -24.08 -1.36
N MET A 16 -2.59 -23.17 -0.55
CA MET A 16 -3.76 -22.39 -1.00
C MET A 16 -3.45 -21.21 -1.94
N LEU A 17 -2.24 -20.62 -1.88
CA LEU A 17 -1.86 -19.57 -2.85
C LEU A 17 -1.48 -20.15 -4.22
N CYS A 18 -0.84 -21.31 -4.26
CA CYS A 18 -0.44 -21.95 -5.52
C CYS A 18 -1.65 -22.46 -6.31
N LEU A 19 -2.65 -23.10 -5.69
CA LEU A 19 -3.85 -23.54 -6.43
C LEU A 19 -4.68 -22.37 -6.96
N GLY A 20 -4.81 -21.26 -6.22
CA GLY A 20 -5.51 -20.07 -6.71
C GLY A 20 -4.84 -19.47 -7.95
N LEU A 21 -3.50 -19.34 -7.94
CA LEU A 21 -2.74 -18.80 -9.08
C LEU A 21 -2.65 -19.78 -10.27
N GLU A 22 -2.57 -21.09 -10.02
CA GLU A 22 -2.57 -22.12 -11.09
C GLU A 22 -3.95 -22.27 -11.74
N CYS A 23 -5.05 -22.19 -10.97
CA CYS A 23 -6.42 -22.17 -11.51
C CYS A 23 -6.68 -20.88 -12.32
N MET A 24 -6.21 -19.73 -11.83
CA MET A 24 -6.28 -18.46 -12.58
C MET A 24 -5.44 -18.47 -13.86
N ARG A 25 -4.27 -19.15 -13.87
CA ARG A 25 -3.48 -19.39 -15.11
C ARG A 25 -4.22 -20.23 -16.15
N ARG A 26 -5.15 -21.10 -15.72
CA ARG A 26 -5.90 -22.02 -16.59
C ARG A 26 -7.28 -21.51 -17.00
N GLY A 27 -7.71 -20.35 -16.52
CA GLY A 27 -9.04 -19.80 -16.82
C GLY A 27 -10.20 -20.59 -16.21
N GLU A 28 -9.93 -21.41 -15.19
CA GLU A 28 -10.96 -22.19 -14.49
C GLU A 28 -11.49 -21.36 -13.32
N GLY A 29 -12.80 -21.09 -13.33
CA GLY A 29 -13.48 -20.33 -12.27
C GLY A 29 -13.34 -20.99 -10.90
N TYR A 30 -13.15 -20.17 -9.86
CA TYR A 30 -13.07 -20.60 -8.47
C TYR A 30 -14.41 -21.17 -8.01
N ASN A 31 -14.51 -22.50 -7.84
CA ASN A 31 -15.75 -23.15 -7.41
C ASN A 31 -15.96 -22.98 -5.89
N GLU A 32 -17.09 -22.39 -5.53
CA GLU A 32 -17.53 -22.12 -4.15
C GLU A 32 -17.87 -23.42 -3.40
N THR A 33 -17.17 -23.68 -2.30
CA THR A 33 -17.75 -24.42 -1.16
C THR A 33 -16.98 -24.16 0.14
N ILE A 34 -17.06 -22.95 0.71
CA ILE A 34 -16.62 -22.72 2.10
C ILE A 34 -17.58 -21.74 2.80
N SER A 35 -18.64 -22.29 3.39
CA SER A 35 -19.57 -21.59 4.31
C SER A 35 -18.97 -21.42 5.73
N SER A 36 -17.65 -21.25 5.85
CA SER A 36 -16.97 -21.15 7.16
C SER A 36 -15.81 -20.13 7.18
N THR A 37 -15.76 -19.19 6.22
CA THR A 37 -14.62 -18.29 6.03
C THR A 37 -14.39 -17.28 7.15
N THR A 38 -15.43 -16.89 7.88
CA THR A 38 -15.31 -15.91 8.98
C THR A 38 -14.43 -16.41 10.12
N THR A 39 -14.47 -17.70 10.46
CA THR A 39 -13.65 -18.28 11.54
C THR A 39 -12.18 -18.49 11.15
N ILE A 40 -11.85 -18.48 9.86
CA ILE A 40 -10.48 -18.76 9.38
C ILE A 40 -9.60 -17.51 9.45
N MET A 41 -10.13 -16.29 9.29
CA MET A 41 -9.32 -15.06 9.27
C MET A 41 -8.93 -14.56 10.66
N ASP A 42 -9.81 -14.67 11.67
CA ASP A 42 -9.43 -14.44 13.07
C ASP A 42 -8.29 -15.38 13.52
N SER A 43 -8.09 -16.51 12.83
CA SER A 43 -6.97 -17.41 13.08
C SER A 43 -5.66 -17.01 12.38
N LEU A 44 -5.67 -16.03 11.47
CA LEU A 44 -4.49 -15.58 10.71
C LEU A 44 -3.76 -14.39 11.34
N LEU A 45 -4.41 -13.63 12.22
CA LEU A 45 -3.84 -12.46 12.86
C LEU A 45 -3.77 -12.67 14.38
N SER A 46 -2.59 -12.46 14.95
CA SER A 46 -2.32 -12.57 16.38
C SER A 46 -1.87 -11.22 16.95
N PRO A 47 -2.32 -10.83 18.16
CA PRO A 47 -1.78 -9.66 18.85
C PRO A 47 -0.27 -9.76 19.04
N ILE A 48 0.43 -8.64 18.95
CA ILE A 48 1.86 -8.59 19.26
C ILE A 48 2.13 -8.85 20.75
N PRO A 49 3.33 -9.35 21.12
CA PRO A 49 3.69 -9.54 22.52
C PRO A 49 3.64 -8.23 23.33
N GLU A 50 3.25 -8.32 24.60
CA GLU A 50 3.18 -7.20 25.55
C GLU A 50 4.45 -6.34 25.53
N LYS A 51 5.62 -6.99 25.64
CA LYS A 51 6.91 -6.32 25.61
C LYS A 51 7.12 -5.50 24.34
N GLU A 52 6.70 -6.01 23.18
CA GLU A 52 6.81 -5.27 21.93
C GLU A 52 5.89 -4.05 21.92
N ARG A 53 4.67 -4.19 22.45
CA ARG A 53 3.73 -3.07 22.62
C ARG A 53 4.29 -1.98 23.53
N GLU A 54 4.87 -2.36 24.66
CA GLU A 54 5.53 -1.44 25.60
C GLU A 54 6.69 -0.69 24.94
N GLU A 55 7.54 -1.38 24.17
CA GLU A 55 8.62 -0.71 23.41
C GLU A 55 8.05 0.25 22.36
N ARG A 56 7.01 -0.14 21.62
CA ARG A 56 6.35 0.73 20.63
C ARG A 56 5.78 2.00 21.26
N SER A 57 5.19 1.92 22.46
CA SER A 57 4.65 3.10 23.16
C SER A 57 5.69 4.16 23.52
N LYS A 58 6.99 3.81 23.53
CA LYS A 58 8.08 4.78 23.74
C LYS A 58 8.37 5.61 22.49
N HIS A 59 7.99 5.10 21.31
CA HIS A 59 8.32 5.72 20.03
C HIS A 59 7.12 6.33 19.31
N TRP A 60 5.93 5.75 19.43
CA TRP A 60 4.69 6.32 18.89
C TRP A 60 3.89 6.97 20.01
N THR A 61 3.94 8.29 20.09
CA THR A 61 3.40 9.04 21.23
C THR A 61 2.17 9.88 20.89
N GLY A 62 1.65 9.77 19.66
CA GLY A 62 0.50 10.54 19.21
C GLY A 62 -0.77 10.19 19.99
N PRO A 63 -1.66 11.16 20.24
CA PRO A 63 -2.80 10.99 21.15
C PRO A 63 -3.80 9.93 20.69
N MET A 64 -3.88 9.67 19.39
CA MET A 64 -4.79 8.70 18.77
C MET A 64 -4.04 7.61 18.00
N THR A 65 -2.79 7.32 18.39
CA THR A 65 -1.95 6.40 17.62
C THR A 65 -2.51 5.00 17.65
N ALA A 66 -2.79 4.45 16.46
CA ALA A 66 -3.05 3.02 16.30
C ALA A 66 -1.74 2.23 16.13
N MET A 67 -0.60 2.93 16.03
CA MET A 67 0.73 2.35 15.87
C MET A 67 1.34 1.92 17.21
N VAL A 68 0.56 1.38 18.15
CA VAL A 68 1.07 0.82 19.40
C VAL A 68 0.50 -0.57 19.58
N ASP A 69 -0.83 -0.68 19.60
CA ASP A 69 -1.54 -1.97 19.67
C ASP A 69 -1.70 -2.55 18.26
N MET A 70 -0.86 -3.54 17.94
CA MET A 70 -0.74 -4.11 16.61
C MET A 70 -1.10 -5.60 16.61
N VAL A 71 -1.40 -6.12 15.43
CA VAL A 71 -1.54 -7.54 15.13
C VAL A 71 -0.56 -7.91 14.02
N HIS A 72 -0.07 -9.14 14.07
CA HIS A 72 0.81 -9.70 13.05
C HIS A 72 0.19 -10.97 12.46
N GLY A 73 0.55 -11.28 11.22
CA GLY A 73 0.09 -12.46 10.52
C GLY A 73 1.20 -13.12 9.70
N GLU A 74 0.81 -14.11 8.90
CA GLU A 74 1.76 -14.81 8.03
C GLU A 74 2.51 -13.88 7.07
N LYS A 75 3.73 -14.29 6.71
CA LYS A 75 4.61 -13.57 5.78
C LYS A 75 4.87 -12.12 6.24
N ASP A 76 5.14 -11.96 7.53
CA ASP A 76 5.45 -10.68 8.15
C ASP A 76 4.40 -9.59 7.85
N PHE A 77 3.11 -9.95 7.83
CA PHE A 77 2.03 -8.95 7.78
C PHE A 77 1.86 -8.32 9.15
N TYR A 78 1.64 -7.00 9.19
CA TYR A 78 1.64 -6.26 10.44
C TYR A 78 0.71 -5.06 10.32
N MET A 79 -0.31 -4.95 11.18
CA MET A 79 -1.33 -3.91 11.09
C MET A 79 -1.78 -3.46 12.48
N PRO A 80 -2.36 -2.25 12.62
CA PRO A 80 -3.03 -1.87 13.85
C PRO A 80 -4.13 -2.87 14.21
N LYS A 81 -4.32 -3.14 15.50
CA LYS A 81 -5.32 -4.11 15.97
C LYS A 81 -6.75 -3.78 15.54
N ARG A 82 -7.06 -2.49 15.33
CA ARG A 82 -8.35 -2.04 14.77
C ARG A 82 -8.65 -2.66 13.40
N PHE A 83 -7.64 -3.14 12.68
CA PHE A 83 -7.84 -3.85 11.41
C PHE A 83 -8.69 -5.12 11.58
N LEU A 84 -8.65 -5.78 12.74
CA LEU A 84 -9.51 -6.92 13.05
C LEU A 84 -11.01 -6.59 12.95
N GLU A 85 -11.38 -5.32 13.18
CA GLU A 85 -12.78 -4.87 13.11
C GLU A 85 -13.30 -4.76 11.68
N ILE A 86 -12.41 -4.59 10.68
CA ILE A 86 -12.79 -4.25 9.31
C ILE A 86 -12.32 -5.27 8.27
N GLN A 87 -11.42 -6.20 8.64
CA GLN A 87 -10.81 -7.15 7.69
C GLN A 87 -11.84 -7.95 6.89
N ASP A 88 -12.94 -8.38 7.53
CA ASP A 88 -14.02 -9.12 6.88
C ASP A 88 -14.80 -8.24 5.91
N GLU A 89 -14.99 -6.97 6.25
CA GLU A 89 -15.68 -6.02 5.38
C GLU A 89 -14.83 -5.67 4.15
N VAL A 90 -13.52 -5.47 4.33
CA VAL A 90 -12.57 -5.29 3.24
C VAL A 90 -12.56 -6.51 2.33
N ARG A 91 -12.44 -7.71 2.90
CA ARG A 91 -12.37 -8.96 2.15
C ARG A 91 -13.68 -9.27 1.40
N GLY A 92 -14.81 -8.94 2.02
CA GLY A 92 -16.14 -9.09 1.48
C GLY A 92 -16.61 -7.94 0.57
N LEU A 93 -15.75 -6.94 0.32
CA LEU A 93 -16.07 -5.85 -0.58
C LEU A 93 -16.35 -6.37 -1.99
N GLU A 94 -17.57 -6.16 -2.47
CA GLU A 94 -17.97 -6.52 -3.83
C GLU A 94 -17.20 -5.65 -4.83
N ILE A 95 -16.48 -6.31 -5.75
CA ILE A 95 -15.75 -5.67 -6.84
C ILE A 95 -16.63 -5.63 -8.10
N ARG A 96 -16.75 -4.44 -8.68
CA ARG A 96 -17.47 -4.18 -9.94
C ARG A 96 -16.51 -4.27 -11.11
N GLU A 97 -17.04 -4.53 -12.31
CA GLU A 97 -16.23 -4.69 -13.54
C GLU A 97 -15.39 -3.46 -13.87
N ASP A 98 -15.91 -2.26 -13.55
CA ASP A 98 -15.27 -0.97 -13.85
C ASP A 98 -14.53 -0.36 -12.66
N ASP A 99 -14.33 -1.13 -11.59
CA ASP A 99 -13.50 -0.69 -10.48
C ASP A 99 -12.02 -0.67 -10.83
N LEU A 100 -11.31 0.30 -10.26
CA LEU A 100 -9.86 0.37 -10.31
C LEU A 100 -9.29 0.53 -8.88
N PHE A 101 -8.36 -0.33 -8.51
CA PHE A 101 -7.61 -0.20 -7.25
C PHE A 101 -6.15 0.17 -7.50
N ILE A 102 -5.71 1.23 -6.83
CA ILE A 102 -4.29 1.58 -6.74
C ILE A 102 -3.73 0.92 -5.48
N VAL A 103 -2.88 -0.08 -5.68
CA VAL A 103 -2.25 -0.87 -4.62
C VAL A 103 -0.78 -0.48 -4.53
N SER A 104 -0.28 -0.18 -3.34
CA SER A 104 1.16 0.07 -3.16
C SER A 104 1.55 -0.18 -1.71
N TYR A 105 2.84 -0.45 -1.44
CA TYR A 105 3.33 -0.25 -0.08
C TYR A 105 3.21 1.24 0.30
N PRO A 106 3.06 1.62 1.60
CA PRO A 106 3.09 3.01 2.00
C PRO A 106 4.28 3.76 1.41
N LYS A 107 4.04 4.98 0.93
CA LYS A 107 5.08 5.92 0.46
C LYS A 107 5.80 5.55 -0.84
N ALA A 108 5.28 4.58 -1.59
CA ALA A 108 5.82 4.17 -2.89
C ALA A 108 5.34 5.02 -4.09
N GLY A 109 4.70 6.18 -3.87
CA GLY A 109 4.22 7.07 -4.95
C GLY A 109 2.70 7.14 -5.12
N THR A 110 1.94 6.57 -4.20
CA THR A 110 0.49 6.39 -4.31
C THR A 110 -0.29 7.67 -4.58
N THR A 111 0.01 8.80 -3.93
CA THR A 111 -0.71 10.07 -4.17
C THR A 111 -0.49 10.59 -5.59
N TRP A 112 0.73 10.41 -6.12
CA TRP A 112 1.06 10.84 -7.47
C TRP A 112 0.33 9.98 -8.51
N SER A 113 0.32 8.66 -8.31
CA SER A 113 -0.42 7.74 -9.17
C SER A 113 -1.94 7.94 -9.07
N GLN A 114 -2.48 8.24 -7.89
CA GLN A 114 -3.90 8.55 -7.71
C GLN A 114 -4.30 9.79 -8.51
N GLU A 115 -3.53 10.87 -8.43
CA GLU A 115 -3.82 12.08 -9.21
C GLU A 115 -3.70 11.83 -10.71
N MET A 116 -2.65 11.14 -11.14
CA MET A 116 -2.45 10.79 -12.55
C MET A 116 -3.65 10.00 -13.08
N VAL A 117 -4.01 8.89 -12.43
CA VAL A 117 -5.09 8.00 -12.85
C VAL A 117 -6.43 8.73 -12.87
N TRP A 118 -6.74 9.50 -11.83
CA TRP A 118 -8.00 10.24 -11.75
C TRP A 118 -8.11 11.27 -12.87
N GLN A 119 -7.04 12.03 -13.15
CA GLN A 119 -7.05 13.02 -14.23
C GLN A 119 -7.16 12.37 -15.61
N LEU A 120 -6.53 11.21 -15.83
CA LEU A 120 -6.65 10.47 -17.08
C LEU A 120 -8.10 10.00 -17.31
N ARG A 121 -8.74 9.43 -16.28
CA ARG A 121 -10.16 9.01 -16.33
C ARG A 121 -11.08 10.17 -16.72
N GLU A 122 -10.88 11.32 -16.09
CA GLU A 122 -11.73 12.50 -16.28
C GLU A 122 -11.36 13.33 -17.53
N GLY A 123 -10.42 12.87 -18.34
CA GLY A 123 -10.01 13.57 -19.56
C GLY A 123 -9.30 14.91 -19.31
N MET A 124 -8.56 15.00 -18.20
CA MET A 124 -7.86 16.17 -17.66
C MET A 124 -8.79 17.25 -17.04
N ASN A 125 -9.69 16.84 -16.14
CA ASN A 125 -10.58 17.74 -15.40
C ASN A 125 -9.85 18.42 -14.23
N LEU A 126 -9.02 19.42 -14.53
CA LEU A 126 -8.25 20.15 -13.51
C LEU A 126 -9.14 20.86 -12.47
N GLU A 127 -10.33 21.30 -12.85
CA GLU A 127 -11.27 21.97 -11.92
C GLU A 127 -11.83 20.97 -10.91
N GLY A 128 -12.30 19.80 -11.37
CA GLY A 128 -12.71 18.72 -10.48
C GLY A 128 -11.55 18.19 -9.62
N GLY A 129 -10.32 18.28 -10.13
CA GLY A 129 -9.09 17.93 -9.41
C GLY A 129 -8.79 18.80 -8.19
N ARG A 130 -9.46 19.96 -8.03
CA ARG A 130 -9.36 20.81 -6.83
C ARG A 130 -9.98 20.16 -5.59
N VAL A 131 -10.85 19.16 -5.76
CA VAL A 131 -11.37 18.35 -4.65
C VAL A 131 -10.23 17.52 -4.07
N ALA A 132 -10.13 17.43 -2.74
CA ALA A 132 -9.06 16.69 -2.08
C ALA A 132 -9.00 15.21 -2.52
N ILE A 133 -7.79 14.69 -2.72
CA ILE A 133 -7.58 13.33 -3.24
C ILE A 133 -8.30 12.24 -2.45
N PRO A 134 -8.41 12.26 -1.10
CA PRO A 134 -9.11 11.20 -0.36
C PRO A 134 -10.62 11.16 -0.64
N LYS A 135 -11.22 12.25 -1.16
CA LYS A 135 -12.63 12.28 -1.58
C LYS A 135 -12.82 11.76 -3.00
N ARG A 136 -11.79 11.84 -3.85
CA ARG A 136 -11.81 11.41 -5.25
C ARG A 136 -11.37 9.95 -5.41
N VAL A 137 -10.40 9.54 -4.61
CA VAL A 137 -9.86 8.17 -4.57
C VAL A 137 -9.81 7.71 -3.11
N PRO A 138 -10.91 7.16 -2.58
CA PRO A 138 -10.99 6.81 -1.16
C PRO A 138 -10.04 5.69 -0.75
N PHE A 139 -9.54 5.80 0.47
CA PHE A 139 -8.62 4.84 1.07
C PHE A 139 -9.41 3.86 1.95
N ILE A 140 -9.57 2.62 1.49
CA ILE A 140 -10.60 1.70 2.01
C ILE A 140 -10.37 1.26 3.46
N GLU A 141 -9.12 1.22 3.91
CA GLU A 141 -8.74 0.80 5.26
C GLU A 141 -8.29 1.95 6.17
N VAL A 142 -8.51 3.21 5.77
CA VAL A 142 -7.99 4.38 6.51
C VAL A 142 -8.45 4.42 7.98
N GLU A 143 -9.66 3.90 8.26
CA GLU A 143 -10.21 3.90 9.60
C GLU A 143 -9.39 3.09 10.59
N CYS A 144 -8.71 2.00 10.17
CA CYS A 144 -7.93 1.21 11.11
C CYS A 144 -6.57 1.84 11.48
N LEU A 145 -6.16 2.92 10.80
CA LEU A 145 -4.83 3.54 10.99
C LEU A 145 -4.77 4.54 12.15
N VAL A 146 -5.93 4.91 12.70
CA VAL A 146 -6.03 5.78 13.88
C VAL A 146 -7.02 5.18 14.87
N GLN A 147 -6.86 5.49 16.15
CA GLN A 147 -7.85 5.13 17.17
C GLN A 147 -9.17 5.87 16.93
N ARG A 148 -10.28 5.31 17.43
CA ARG A 148 -11.60 5.95 17.34
C ARG A 148 -11.63 7.23 18.16
N GLY A 149 -12.11 8.31 17.57
CA GLY A 149 -12.33 9.57 18.27
C GLY A 149 -13.12 10.55 17.40
N PRO A 150 -13.51 11.70 17.96
CA PRO A 150 -14.17 12.76 17.19
C PRO A 150 -13.32 13.15 15.97
N GLY A 151 -13.94 13.14 14.79
CA GLY A 151 -13.27 13.48 13.52
C GLY A 151 -12.35 12.39 12.94
N ALA A 152 -12.12 11.28 13.64
CA ALA A 152 -11.39 10.15 13.09
C ALA A 152 -12.19 9.46 11.97
N PRO A 153 -11.53 8.95 10.91
CA PRO A 153 -12.22 8.16 9.90
C PRO A 153 -12.90 6.91 10.50
N ASP A 154 -14.10 6.63 9.99
CA ASP A 154 -14.93 5.49 10.36
C ASP A 154 -15.79 5.09 9.16
N LYS A 155 -16.10 3.79 9.04
CA LYS A 155 -16.87 3.18 7.95
C LYS A 155 -16.26 3.45 6.57
N SER A 156 -14.94 3.36 6.43
CA SER A 156 -14.27 3.70 5.16
C SER A 156 -14.61 2.71 4.06
N VAL A 157 -14.80 1.43 4.39
CA VAL A 157 -15.21 0.40 3.43
C VAL A 157 -16.65 0.64 2.95
N GLU A 158 -17.59 0.89 3.87
CA GLU A 158 -18.99 1.22 3.52
C GLU A 158 -19.07 2.51 2.69
N GLY A 159 -18.29 3.54 3.04
CA GLY A 159 -18.17 4.76 2.26
C GLY A 159 -17.79 4.48 0.80
N PHE A 160 -16.84 3.57 0.56
CA PHE A 160 -16.46 3.15 -0.79
C PHE A 160 -17.55 2.33 -1.51
N LYS A 161 -18.29 1.48 -0.79
CA LYS A 161 -19.39 0.68 -1.38
C LYS A 161 -20.48 1.56 -2.00
N THR A 162 -20.81 2.69 -1.36
CA THR A 162 -21.90 3.57 -1.78
C THR A 162 -21.57 4.47 -2.98
N LEU A 163 -20.31 4.51 -3.41
CA LEU A 163 -19.91 5.36 -4.53
C LEU A 163 -20.54 4.91 -5.87
N PRO A 164 -20.89 5.86 -6.75
CA PRO A 164 -21.28 5.54 -8.11
C PRO A 164 -20.10 4.96 -8.90
N SER A 165 -20.39 4.06 -9.81
CA SER A 165 -19.42 3.53 -10.77
C SER A 165 -19.07 4.55 -11.86
N PRO A 166 -17.87 4.49 -12.48
CA PRO A 166 -16.71 3.68 -12.07
C PRO A 166 -16.04 4.17 -10.78
N ARG A 167 -15.65 3.25 -9.88
CA ARG A 167 -14.97 3.60 -8.62
C ARG A 167 -13.46 3.49 -8.78
N ILE A 168 -12.72 4.47 -8.22
CA ILE A 168 -11.27 4.36 -8.03
C ILE A 168 -11.01 4.31 -6.52
N GLY A 169 -10.40 3.21 -6.06
CA GLY A 169 -10.01 3.00 -4.68
C GLY A 169 -8.49 2.96 -4.51
N LYS A 170 -8.02 3.30 -3.31
CA LYS A 170 -6.64 3.11 -2.89
C LYS A 170 -6.59 2.08 -1.76
N THR A 171 -5.57 1.23 -1.76
CA THR A 171 -5.23 0.39 -0.61
C THR A 171 -3.71 0.16 -0.52
N HIS A 172 -3.24 -0.15 0.67
CA HIS A 172 -1.88 -0.62 0.98
C HIS A 172 -1.85 -2.10 1.40
N LEU A 173 -3.00 -2.78 1.34
CA LEU A 173 -3.12 -4.20 1.67
C LEU A 173 -2.60 -5.09 0.54
N ARG A 174 -2.18 -6.31 0.91
CA ARG A 174 -1.83 -7.41 0.01
C ARG A 174 -2.65 -8.64 0.33
N SER A 175 -2.71 -9.60 -0.59
CA SER A 175 -3.36 -10.90 -0.31
C SER A 175 -2.77 -11.58 0.94
N PRO A 176 -3.59 -12.20 1.80
CA PRO A 176 -5.02 -12.45 1.65
C PRO A 176 -5.93 -11.33 2.18
N TYR A 177 -5.40 -10.16 2.54
CA TYR A 177 -6.16 -9.08 3.20
C TYR A 177 -6.86 -8.11 2.23
N LEU A 178 -6.81 -8.38 0.93
CA LEU A 178 -7.53 -7.63 -0.12
C LEU A 178 -8.96 -8.15 -0.32
N PRO A 179 -9.84 -7.38 -0.99
CA PRO A 179 -11.09 -7.91 -1.50
C PRO A 179 -10.85 -9.18 -2.31
N LYS A 180 -11.55 -10.27 -1.95
CA LYS A 180 -11.23 -11.63 -2.42
C LYS A 180 -11.29 -11.80 -3.94
N ASP A 181 -12.15 -11.02 -4.61
CA ASP A 181 -12.43 -11.14 -6.04
C ASP A 181 -11.64 -10.13 -6.90
N LEU A 182 -10.82 -9.27 -6.27
CA LEU A 182 -10.11 -8.18 -6.96
C LEU A 182 -9.11 -8.68 -8.01
N LEU A 183 -8.50 -9.85 -7.77
CA LEU A 183 -7.51 -10.43 -8.69
C LEU A 183 -8.10 -11.47 -9.64
N SER A 184 -9.33 -11.93 -9.40
CA SER A 184 -9.85 -13.13 -10.06
C SER A 184 -10.37 -12.88 -11.46
N THR A 185 -10.87 -11.66 -11.76
CA THR A 185 -11.17 -11.14 -13.12
C THR A 185 -11.91 -9.80 -13.07
N LYS A 186 -12.56 -9.47 -11.95
CA LYS A 186 -13.36 -8.25 -11.82
C LYS A 186 -12.49 -7.06 -11.48
N GLY A 187 -12.72 -5.93 -12.14
CA GLY A 187 -11.96 -4.70 -11.93
C GLY A 187 -10.49 -4.81 -12.34
N LYS A 188 -9.79 -3.69 -12.24
CA LYS A 188 -8.37 -3.56 -12.59
C LYS A 188 -7.55 -3.10 -11.38
N VAL A 189 -6.27 -3.45 -11.37
CA VAL A 189 -5.32 -3.06 -10.33
C VAL A 189 -4.13 -2.35 -10.97
N ILE A 190 -3.76 -1.20 -10.42
CA ILE A 190 -2.45 -0.59 -10.66
C ILE A 190 -1.60 -0.80 -9.42
N TYR A 191 -0.59 -1.66 -9.52
CA TYR A 191 0.37 -1.88 -8.44
C TYR A 191 1.56 -0.93 -8.61
N VAL A 192 1.85 -0.14 -7.58
CA VAL A 192 2.93 0.85 -7.59
C VAL A 192 3.99 0.47 -6.57
N THR A 193 5.25 0.51 -6.99
CA THR A 193 6.40 0.26 -6.11
C THR A 193 7.48 1.31 -6.24
N ARG A 194 8.45 1.31 -5.32
CA ARG A 194 9.57 2.25 -5.27
C ARG A 194 10.75 1.61 -4.56
N ASN A 195 11.99 1.99 -4.85
CA ASN A 195 13.15 1.49 -4.14
C ASN A 195 12.98 1.51 -2.58
N PRO A 196 13.29 0.41 -1.88
CA PRO A 196 12.97 0.22 -0.47
C PRO A 196 13.69 1.21 0.45
N LYS A 197 14.88 1.67 0.05
CA LYS A 197 15.69 2.61 0.84
C LYS A 197 15.00 3.98 0.91
N ASP A 198 14.55 4.51 -0.22
CA ASP A 198 13.76 5.75 -0.24
C ASP A 198 12.38 5.58 0.40
N VAL A 199 11.74 4.42 0.23
CA VAL A 199 10.47 4.11 0.91
C VAL A 199 10.65 4.22 2.41
N CYS A 200 11.69 3.62 2.98
CA CYS A 200 12.00 3.69 4.41
C CYS A 200 12.19 5.13 4.89
N VAL A 201 12.99 5.96 4.19
CA VAL A 201 13.15 7.40 4.52
C VAL A 201 11.81 8.12 4.48
N SER A 202 11.03 7.92 3.43
CA SER A 202 9.74 8.58 3.24
C SER A 202 8.73 8.16 4.32
N PHE A 203 8.76 6.90 4.75
CA PHE A 203 7.87 6.37 5.77
C PHE A 203 8.24 6.87 7.15
N TYR A 204 9.53 6.92 7.49
CA TYR A 204 10.02 7.56 8.71
C TYR A 204 9.49 9.00 8.83
N HIS A 205 9.69 9.83 7.80
CA HIS A 205 9.20 11.21 7.84
C HIS A 205 7.68 11.29 7.90
N HIS A 206 6.96 10.37 7.28
CA HIS A 206 5.50 10.33 7.32
C HIS A 206 4.98 10.05 8.74
N GLU A 207 5.58 9.08 9.43
CA GLU A 207 5.20 8.71 10.81
C GLU A 207 5.49 9.85 11.81
N LYS A 208 6.51 10.67 11.55
CA LYS A 208 6.76 11.90 12.32
C LYS A 208 5.76 13.02 11.99
N LEU A 209 5.28 13.06 10.76
CA LEU A 209 4.38 14.10 10.25
C LEU A 209 2.98 13.97 10.86
N LEU A 210 2.45 12.75 10.98
CA LEU A 210 1.09 12.50 11.46
C LEU A 210 0.97 12.83 12.95
N ASN A 211 0.11 13.80 13.32
CA ASN A 211 -0.18 14.14 14.73
C ASN A 211 -0.67 12.90 15.48
N ASN A 212 -1.50 12.10 14.83
CA ASN A 212 -2.05 10.92 15.48
C ASN A 212 -1.00 9.86 15.73
N HIS A 213 0.12 9.81 14.98
CA HIS A 213 1.17 8.81 15.21
C HIS A 213 2.31 9.38 16.07
N GLN A 214 2.80 10.58 15.73
CA GLN A 214 3.93 11.29 16.35
C GLN A 214 5.08 10.35 16.68
N TYR A 215 5.71 9.79 15.64
CA TYR A 215 6.90 8.99 15.85
C TYR A 215 8.07 9.86 16.36
N THR A 216 8.67 9.46 17.48
CA THR A 216 9.75 10.20 18.16
C THR A 216 11.09 9.48 18.13
N GLY A 217 11.13 8.23 17.68
CA GLY A 217 12.36 7.45 17.55
C GLY A 217 13.32 7.99 16.49
N SER A 218 14.57 7.48 16.50
CA SER A 218 15.57 7.82 15.48
C SER A 218 15.25 7.14 14.13
N PHE A 219 15.91 7.60 13.07
CA PHE A 219 15.79 7.00 11.75
C PHE A 219 16.31 5.56 11.74
N GLU A 220 17.44 5.31 12.40
CA GLU A 220 18.07 3.99 12.51
C GLU A 220 17.10 3.01 13.17
N LYS A 221 16.47 3.43 14.28
CA LYS A 221 15.48 2.58 14.94
C LYS A 221 14.27 2.29 14.06
N PHE A 222 13.82 3.27 13.30
CA PHE A 222 12.72 3.06 12.35
C PHE A 222 13.13 2.09 11.23
N ALA A 223 14.35 2.23 10.70
CA ALA A 223 14.86 1.39 9.62
C ALA A 223 15.08 -0.07 10.07
N GLU A 224 15.49 -0.30 11.33
CA GLU A 224 15.51 -1.63 11.94
C GLU A 224 14.10 -2.25 11.95
N LEU A 225 13.09 -1.53 12.44
CA LEU A 225 11.70 -2.00 12.46
C LEU A 225 11.18 -2.26 11.05
N PHE A 226 11.57 -1.44 10.07
CA PHE A 226 11.24 -1.64 8.66
C PHE A 226 11.86 -2.94 8.11
N LEU A 227 13.14 -3.20 8.38
CA LEU A 227 13.84 -4.43 7.98
C LEU A 227 13.21 -5.70 8.59
N GLU A 228 12.77 -5.59 9.84
CA GLU A 228 12.06 -6.65 10.57
C GLU A 228 10.59 -6.81 10.12
N GLY A 229 10.06 -5.91 9.29
CA GLY A 229 8.64 -5.93 8.91
C GLY A 229 7.69 -5.58 10.06
N LYS A 230 8.15 -4.82 11.07
CA LYS A 230 7.38 -4.42 12.26
C LYS A 230 6.83 -2.99 12.20
N VAL A 231 6.64 -2.48 10.98
CA VAL A 231 5.91 -1.24 10.69
C VAL A 231 4.55 -1.58 10.07
N ALA A 232 3.63 -0.62 9.99
CA ALA A 232 2.32 -0.89 9.40
C ALA A 232 2.45 -1.42 7.97
N TYR A 233 1.58 -2.36 7.60
CA TYR A 233 1.59 -3.19 6.39
C TYR A 233 2.72 -4.25 6.31
N GLY A 234 3.61 -4.29 7.30
CA GLY A 234 4.57 -5.37 7.46
C GLY A 234 5.79 -5.28 6.54
N SER A 235 6.32 -6.44 6.15
CA SER A 235 7.51 -6.55 5.28
C SER A 235 7.27 -5.93 3.90
N TYR A 236 8.08 -4.92 3.56
CA TYR A 236 8.12 -4.36 2.21
C TYR A 236 8.45 -5.42 1.15
N TRP A 237 9.37 -6.34 1.45
CA TRP A 237 9.81 -7.35 0.49
C TRP A 237 8.74 -8.38 0.19
N GLU A 238 7.97 -8.82 1.19
CA GLU A 238 6.79 -9.68 0.97
C GLU A 238 5.71 -8.95 0.17
N HIS A 239 5.56 -7.64 0.37
CA HIS A 239 4.66 -6.82 -0.42
C HIS A 239 5.12 -6.67 -1.88
N LEU A 240 6.42 -6.41 -2.11
CA LEU A 240 7.01 -6.33 -3.46
C LEU A 240 6.93 -7.68 -4.18
N LYS A 241 7.27 -8.77 -3.48
CA LYS A 241 7.13 -10.13 -4.00
C LYS A 241 5.70 -10.39 -4.48
N TYR A 242 4.71 -10.07 -3.64
CA TYR A 242 3.30 -10.13 -4.03
C TYR A 242 3.01 -9.32 -5.31
N GLY A 243 3.50 -8.07 -5.38
CA GLY A 243 3.37 -7.23 -6.59
C GLY A 243 3.95 -7.88 -7.84
N LEU A 244 5.13 -8.50 -7.74
CA LEU A 244 5.78 -9.20 -8.85
C LEU A 244 5.07 -10.51 -9.22
N GLU A 245 4.43 -11.18 -8.25
CA GLU A 245 3.59 -12.35 -8.52
C GLU A 245 2.33 -11.95 -9.29
N ILE A 246 1.64 -10.88 -8.89
CA ILE A 246 0.39 -10.48 -9.54
C ILE A 246 0.56 -9.73 -10.87
N ARG A 247 1.75 -9.19 -11.18
CA ARG A 247 1.99 -8.47 -12.44
C ARG A 247 1.80 -9.32 -13.70
N GLN A 248 1.77 -10.64 -13.55
CA GLN A 248 1.50 -11.59 -14.64
C GLN A 248 0.00 -11.67 -14.99
N LEU A 249 -0.88 -11.15 -14.13
CA LEU A 249 -2.33 -11.15 -14.34
C LEU A 249 -2.72 -10.03 -15.31
N LYS A 250 -3.66 -10.32 -16.21
CA LYS A 250 -4.07 -9.39 -17.27
C LYS A 250 -4.76 -8.12 -16.75
N ASN A 251 -5.39 -8.19 -15.57
CA ASN A 251 -6.04 -7.06 -14.93
C ASN A 251 -5.12 -6.32 -13.93
N VAL A 252 -3.80 -6.48 -14.05
CA VAL A 252 -2.81 -5.80 -13.20
C VAL A 252 -1.80 -5.04 -14.07
N LEU A 253 -1.65 -3.74 -13.83
CA LEU A 253 -0.57 -2.93 -14.36
C LEU A 253 0.46 -2.65 -13.26
N PHE A 254 1.73 -2.97 -13.53
CA PHE A 254 2.84 -2.73 -12.61
C PHE A 254 3.62 -1.47 -13.01
N ILE A 255 3.76 -0.54 -12.07
CA ILE A 255 4.44 0.75 -12.25
C ILE A 255 5.48 0.94 -11.15
N THR A 256 6.63 1.51 -11.50
CA THR A 256 7.62 1.97 -10.51
C THR A 256 7.58 3.49 -10.38
N TYR A 257 7.83 4.01 -9.19
CA TYR A 257 7.99 5.44 -8.94
C TYR A 257 9.12 6.03 -9.80
N GLU A 258 10.17 5.25 -10.02
CA GLU A 258 11.33 5.63 -10.80
C GLU A 258 10.99 5.77 -12.29
N ASP A 259 10.18 4.87 -12.87
CA ASP A 259 9.70 5.02 -14.25
C ASP A 259 8.80 6.24 -14.41
N MET A 260 7.90 6.49 -13.44
CA MET A 260 7.12 7.73 -13.41
C MET A 260 8.01 8.98 -13.36
N LYS A 261 9.09 8.94 -12.57
CA LYS A 261 10.07 10.04 -12.49
C LYS A 261 10.86 10.24 -13.77
N LYS A 262 11.19 9.16 -14.47
CA LYS A 262 11.95 9.17 -15.70
C LYS A 262 11.13 9.69 -16.88
N ASP A 263 9.91 9.18 -17.05
CA ASP A 263 9.00 9.59 -18.11
C ASP A 263 7.53 9.33 -17.73
N ILE A 264 6.93 10.30 -17.03
CA ILE A 264 5.54 10.22 -16.61
C ILE A 264 4.56 10.13 -17.80
N LYS A 265 4.89 10.70 -18.97
CA LYS A 265 3.98 10.67 -20.14
C LYS A 265 3.89 9.27 -20.73
N THR A 266 4.99 8.53 -20.74
CA THR A 266 4.98 7.10 -21.11
C THR A 266 4.09 6.30 -20.14
N GLU A 267 4.22 6.54 -18.83
CA GLU A 267 3.36 5.89 -17.83
C GLU A 267 1.88 6.27 -17.97
N MET A 268 1.56 7.53 -18.31
CA MET A 268 0.18 7.94 -18.61
C MET A 268 -0.42 7.16 -19.78
N ARG A 269 0.34 6.98 -20.87
CA ARG A 269 -0.11 6.21 -22.03
C ARG A 269 -0.33 4.74 -21.69
N ARG A 270 0.58 4.14 -20.91
CA ARG A 270 0.41 2.77 -20.41
C ARG A 270 -0.86 2.62 -19.58
N VAL A 271 -1.20 3.61 -18.75
CA VAL A 271 -2.46 3.60 -17.97
C VAL A 271 -3.68 3.74 -18.88
N LEU A 272 -3.66 4.65 -19.86
CA LEU A 272 -4.76 4.81 -20.81
C LEU A 272 -5.01 3.52 -21.60
N GLU A 273 -3.96 2.90 -22.13
CA GLU A 273 -4.01 1.63 -22.84
C GLU A 273 -4.52 0.51 -21.95
N PHE A 274 -3.94 0.34 -20.75
CA PHE A 274 -4.34 -0.70 -19.81
C PHE A 274 -5.80 -0.56 -19.38
N MET A 275 -6.29 0.67 -19.18
CA MET A 275 -7.67 0.94 -18.80
C MET A 275 -8.64 0.92 -19.99
N GLU A 276 -8.13 0.90 -21.22
CA GLU A 276 -8.91 1.07 -22.46
C GLU A 276 -9.67 2.40 -22.48
N TRP A 277 -9.06 3.44 -21.91
CA TRP A 277 -9.61 4.80 -21.91
C TRP A 277 -9.20 5.58 -23.17
N PRO A 278 -9.99 6.59 -23.58
CA PRO A 278 -9.65 7.39 -24.75
C PRO A 278 -8.28 8.07 -24.63
N GLU A 279 -7.48 7.96 -25.69
CA GLU A 279 -6.20 8.65 -25.79
C GLU A 279 -6.36 10.18 -25.61
N LEU A 280 -5.41 10.78 -24.90
CA LEU A 280 -5.33 12.22 -24.77
C LEU A 280 -4.42 12.81 -25.85
N SER A 281 -4.75 14.01 -26.31
CA SER A 281 -3.87 14.73 -27.23
C SER A 281 -2.52 15.03 -26.57
N GLN A 282 -1.46 15.14 -27.39
CA GLN A 282 -0.13 15.47 -26.88
C GLN A 282 -0.13 16.73 -26.00
N LYS A 283 -0.89 17.75 -26.39
CA LYS A 283 -1.08 18.98 -25.61
C LYS A 283 -1.67 18.72 -24.22
N LYS A 284 -2.66 17.82 -24.09
CA LYS A 284 -3.24 17.46 -22.79
C LYS A 284 -2.25 16.65 -21.94
N LEU A 285 -1.49 15.73 -22.56
CA LEU A 285 -0.48 14.96 -21.85
C LEU A 285 0.66 15.85 -21.33
N ASP A 286 1.10 16.84 -22.11
CA ASP A 286 2.10 17.81 -21.67
C ASP A 286 1.58 18.67 -20.51
N ALA A 287 0.36 19.21 -20.62
CA ALA A 287 -0.26 19.98 -19.54
C ALA A 287 -0.47 19.15 -18.27
N LEU A 288 -0.86 17.88 -18.39
CA LEU A 288 -1.00 16.98 -17.25
C LEU A 288 0.36 16.63 -16.63
N ALA A 289 1.41 16.47 -17.43
CA ALA A 289 2.76 16.26 -16.92
C ALA A 289 3.25 17.49 -16.11
N ASP A 290 2.96 18.70 -16.58
CA ASP A 290 3.26 19.94 -15.84
C ASP A 290 2.47 20.02 -14.53
N HIS A 291 1.17 19.68 -14.54
CA HIS A 291 0.33 19.62 -13.34
C HIS A 291 0.86 18.61 -12.32
N LEU A 292 1.35 17.46 -12.81
CA LEU A 292 1.94 16.38 -12.01
C LEU A 292 3.41 16.62 -11.66
N SER A 293 4.00 17.75 -12.05
CA SER A 293 5.35 18.13 -11.63
C SER A 293 5.43 18.25 -10.10
N PHE A 294 6.62 17.99 -9.55
CA PHE A 294 6.82 18.05 -8.10
C PHE A 294 6.47 19.43 -7.52
N SER A 295 6.91 20.51 -8.18
CA SER A 295 6.64 21.88 -7.76
C SER A 295 5.14 22.18 -7.74
N SER A 296 4.41 21.77 -8.77
CA SER A 296 2.95 21.92 -8.83
C SER A 296 2.24 21.12 -7.74
N CYS A 297 2.56 19.82 -7.63
CA CYS A 297 1.93 18.95 -6.63
C CYS A 297 2.18 19.44 -5.20
N LYS A 298 3.41 19.89 -4.90
CA LYS A 298 3.81 20.36 -3.56
C LYS A 298 2.96 21.53 -3.05
N VAL A 299 2.55 22.44 -3.93
CA VAL A 299 1.72 23.60 -3.55
C VAL A 299 0.23 23.36 -3.75
N ASN A 300 -0.17 22.20 -4.28
CA ASN A 300 -1.58 21.89 -4.55
C ASN A 300 -2.28 21.40 -3.26
N PRO A 301 -3.24 22.15 -2.70
CA PRO A 301 -3.92 21.77 -1.46
C PRO A 301 -4.79 20.52 -1.60
N ALA A 302 -5.18 20.14 -2.82
CA ALA A 302 -5.92 18.91 -3.07
C ALA A 302 -5.05 17.64 -2.91
N LEU A 303 -3.72 17.79 -3.00
CA LEU A 303 -2.74 16.70 -2.96
C LEU A 303 -1.85 16.74 -1.72
N ASN A 304 -1.35 17.94 -1.38
CA ASN A 304 -0.55 18.20 -0.19
C ASN A 304 -1.48 18.61 0.98
N PHE A 305 -2.42 17.72 1.31
CA PHE A 305 -3.39 17.95 2.39
C PHE A 305 -2.74 17.69 3.76
N ASN A 306 -3.24 18.35 4.81
CA ASN A 306 -2.94 17.97 6.19
C ASN A 306 -3.70 16.67 6.51
N PRO A 307 -3.01 15.52 6.68
CA PRO A 307 -3.67 14.25 6.97
C PRO A 307 -4.38 14.23 8.33
N ASP A 308 -4.07 15.17 9.24
CA ASP A 308 -4.67 15.27 10.56
C ASP A 308 -5.92 16.18 10.60
N GLY A 309 -6.22 16.93 9.54
CA GLY A 309 -7.39 17.80 9.47
C GLY A 309 -7.34 19.08 10.32
N ASP A 310 -6.31 19.25 11.17
CA ASP A 310 -6.10 20.47 11.97
C ASP A 310 -5.78 21.68 11.08
N GLU A 311 -6.14 22.89 11.56
CA GLU A 311 -5.66 24.15 10.98
C GLU A 311 -4.13 24.10 10.88
N LEU A 312 -3.59 24.42 9.70
CA LEU A 312 -2.15 24.44 9.45
C LEU A 312 -1.49 25.33 10.52
N ASP A 313 -0.59 24.77 11.33
CA ASP A 313 0.30 25.60 12.14
C ASP A 313 1.15 26.42 11.18
N GLU A 314 0.81 27.70 11.02
CA GLU A 314 1.55 28.63 10.15
C GLU A 314 3.04 28.71 10.52
N LYS A 315 3.42 28.31 11.75
CA LYS A 315 4.81 28.28 12.22
C LYS A 315 5.53 26.98 11.89
N ASN A 316 4.83 25.88 11.60
CA ASN A 316 5.40 24.59 11.19
C ASN A 316 4.53 23.94 10.09
N PRO A 317 4.61 24.42 8.84
CA PRO A 317 3.85 23.84 7.75
C PRO A 317 4.25 22.38 7.55
N LYS A 318 3.30 21.47 7.80
CA LYS A 318 3.46 20.04 7.56
C LYS A 318 3.39 19.74 6.07
N GLU A 319 4.53 19.38 5.47
CA GLU A 319 4.59 19.04 4.05
C GLU A 319 4.46 17.52 3.84
N PHE A 320 3.28 17.05 3.42
CA PHE A 320 3.07 15.66 3.04
C PHE A 320 3.87 15.30 1.76
N ILE A 321 3.97 16.24 0.83
CA ILE A 321 4.83 16.16 -0.36
C ILE A 321 6.20 16.78 -0.05
N ARG A 322 7.17 15.92 0.29
CA ARG A 322 8.46 16.31 0.88
C ARG A 322 9.53 16.75 -0.13
N LYS A 323 10.10 15.78 -0.88
CA LYS A 323 11.23 16.03 -1.83
C LYS A 323 11.00 15.55 -3.26
N GLY A 324 10.25 14.46 -3.47
CA GLY A 324 9.92 14.00 -4.83
C GLY A 324 11.10 13.56 -5.71
N VAL A 325 12.22 13.15 -5.11
CA VAL A 325 13.44 12.68 -5.81
C VAL A 325 13.66 11.18 -5.64
N VAL A 326 14.47 10.57 -6.50
CA VAL A 326 15.01 9.21 -6.35
C VAL A 326 16.41 9.33 -5.73
N GLY A 327 16.75 8.49 -4.76
CA GLY A 327 18.08 8.43 -4.17
C GLY A 327 18.30 9.30 -2.92
N ASP A 328 17.23 9.83 -2.29
CA ASP A 328 17.36 10.63 -1.07
C ASP A 328 17.86 9.80 0.12
N TRP A 329 17.70 8.48 0.06
CA TRP A 329 18.24 7.55 1.05
C TRP A 329 19.73 7.74 1.35
N LYS A 330 20.53 8.18 0.37
CA LYS A 330 21.96 8.46 0.53
C LYS A 330 22.26 9.53 1.59
N ASN A 331 21.29 10.39 1.90
CA ASN A 331 21.42 11.45 2.90
C ASN A 331 21.12 10.99 4.34
N MET A 332 20.58 9.79 4.52
CA MET A 332 20.12 9.28 5.83
C MET A 332 20.68 7.92 6.21
N PHE A 333 21.02 7.09 5.23
CA PHE A 333 21.55 5.75 5.48
C PHE A 333 23.03 5.80 5.84
N SER A 334 23.40 5.05 6.88
CA SER A 334 24.79 4.61 7.06
C SER A 334 25.14 3.53 6.03
N THR A 335 26.43 3.27 5.84
CA THR A 335 26.91 2.19 4.98
C THR A 335 26.34 0.84 5.42
N GLU A 336 26.40 0.54 6.72
CA GLU A 336 25.95 -0.73 7.30
C GLU A 336 24.45 -0.94 7.10
N LEU A 337 23.64 0.11 7.27
CA LEU A 337 22.21 0.05 7.04
C LEU A 337 21.89 -0.16 5.55
N SER A 338 22.64 0.51 4.67
CA SER A 338 22.50 0.33 3.22
C SER A 338 22.80 -1.12 2.81
N GLU A 339 23.89 -1.69 3.33
CA GLU A 339 24.28 -3.08 3.11
C GLU A 339 23.25 -4.07 3.65
N ALA A 340 22.65 -3.80 4.82
CA ALA A 340 21.59 -4.62 5.39
C ALA A 340 20.35 -4.67 4.49
N PHE A 341 19.95 -3.53 3.90
CA PHE A 341 18.86 -3.48 2.91
C PHE A 341 19.20 -4.24 1.64
N ASP A 342 20.44 -4.12 1.14
CA ASP A 342 20.89 -4.85 -0.05
C ASP A 342 20.95 -6.37 0.21
N ALA A 343 21.39 -6.78 1.40
CA ALA A 343 21.39 -8.17 1.83
C ALA A 343 19.96 -8.71 1.95
N LYS A 344 19.04 -7.95 2.56
CA LYS A 344 17.62 -8.32 2.65
C LYS A 344 17.01 -8.45 1.26
N MET A 345 17.29 -7.51 0.34
CA MET A 345 16.85 -7.58 -1.05
C MET A 345 17.32 -8.88 -1.75
N LYS A 346 18.59 -9.24 -1.61
CA LYS A 346 19.18 -10.47 -2.18
C LYS A 346 18.64 -11.76 -1.55
N SER A 347 18.10 -11.69 -0.34
CA SER A 347 17.53 -12.85 0.34
C SER A 347 16.19 -13.33 -0.24
N TYR A 348 15.59 -12.58 -1.18
CA TYR A 348 14.37 -12.96 -1.88
C TYR A 348 14.70 -13.31 -3.34
N PRO A 349 14.78 -14.61 -3.69
CA PRO A 349 15.13 -15.06 -5.04
C PRO A 349 14.19 -14.50 -6.12
N GLU A 350 12.90 -14.35 -5.81
CA GLU A 350 11.87 -13.86 -6.74
C GLU A 350 12.11 -12.41 -7.16
N LEU A 351 12.91 -11.67 -6.40
CA LEU A 351 13.20 -10.28 -6.67
C LEU A 351 14.53 -10.09 -7.43
N MET A 352 15.31 -11.15 -7.63
CA MET A 352 16.65 -11.05 -8.23
C MET A 352 16.61 -10.65 -9.71
N ASP A 353 15.57 -11.06 -10.44
CA ASP A 353 15.36 -10.68 -11.84
C ASP A 353 14.64 -9.33 -12.00
N PHE A 354 14.25 -8.70 -10.89
CA PHE A 354 13.62 -7.39 -10.89
C PHE A 354 14.65 -6.30 -10.60
N THR A 355 15.08 -5.59 -11.64
CA THR A 355 15.97 -4.45 -11.51
C THR A 355 15.21 -3.21 -11.07
N MET A 356 15.41 -2.80 -9.83
CA MET A 356 14.88 -1.56 -9.28
C MET A 356 15.93 -0.45 -9.42
N GLN A 357 15.51 0.72 -9.90
CA GLN A 357 16.41 1.88 -10.02
C GLN A 357 16.62 2.50 -8.64
N TYR A 358 17.86 2.58 -8.19
CA TYR A 358 18.22 3.20 -6.90
C TYR A 358 18.67 4.65 -7.04
N ASP A 359 18.91 5.07 -8.28
CA ASP A 359 19.47 6.36 -8.67
C ASP A 359 18.70 6.91 -9.88
N ALA A 360 18.64 8.24 -9.96
CA ALA A 360 17.97 9.00 -11.03
C ALA A 360 18.84 9.12 -12.29
#